data_AF-B1WNV9-F1
#
_entry.id   AF-B1WNV9-F1
#
_cell.length_a   1.000
_cell.length_b   1.000
_cell.length_c   1.000
_cell.angle_alpha   90.00
_cell.angle_beta   90.00
_cell.angle_gamma   90.00
#
_symmetry.space_group_name_H-M   'P 1'
#
loop_
_entity.id
_entity.type
_entity.pdbx_description
1 polymer ?
#
loop_
_entity_poly.entity_id
_entity_poly.type
_entity_poly.pdbx_seq_one_letter_code
_entity_poly.pdbx_strand_id
1 'polypeptide(L)'
;METRKILIATKTYPSISTKYKETVCTAGILLDDEEHPLQWVRIYPIRYRYLDFDKRYPRWAIISAKIVKNDKDYRAESFRIDDDSLQIIRKIDTRNNWEERKSFVLPLQFRSIKEIQEEGKSLGIIKPKSVEKYFFKQTTREWDQKKQNILNQLDLFEPNIDLEKIPYQFVYQFTDQDNIPHKYSISDWEIMELYRKCRNHSKFSGLEAEQDALEKVRQKLEDNFLQNKDLYFIVGNLKNHKNSFMIIGLFYPPLVKIKQMELF
;
A
#
# COMPACT_ATOMS: atom_id res chain seq x y z
N MET A 1 -7.72 23.99 8.24
CA MET A 1 -7.78 22.54 8.03
C MET A 1 -9.20 22.09 8.35
N GLU A 2 -9.78 21.27 7.49
CA GLU A 2 -11.11 20.69 7.70
C GLU A 2 -10.95 19.27 8.25
N THR A 3 -11.81 18.87 9.19
CA THR A 3 -11.85 17.48 9.69
C THR A 3 -12.53 16.59 8.67
N ARG A 4 -11.86 15.52 8.24
CA ARG A 4 -12.38 14.59 7.23
C ARG A 4 -12.19 13.14 7.63
N LYS A 5 -13.11 12.29 7.18
CA LYS A 5 -13.02 10.83 7.31
C LYS A 5 -12.22 10.24 6.14
N ILE A 6 -11.31 9.34 6.45
CA ILE A 6 -10.45 8.67 5.46
C ILE A 6 -10.39 7.18 5.75
N LEU A 7 -10.76 6.34 4.79
CA LEU A 7 -10.48 4.91 4.84
C LEU A 7 -9.03 4.64 4.43
N ILE A 8 -8.26 3.99 5.29
CA ILE A 8 -6.86 3.64 5.02
C ILE A 8 -6.79 2.35 4.19
N ALA A 9 -6.42 2.46 2.92
CA ALA A 9 -6.40 1.34 1.99
C ALA A 9 -5.04 0.63 1.95
N THR A 10 -3.92 1.37 1.99
CA THR A 10 -2.58 0.78 2.00
C THR A 10 -1.52 1.77 2.54
N LYS A 11 -0.40 1.22 3.00
CA LYS A 11 0.80 1.94 3.43
C LYS A 11 1.98 1.41 2.64
N THR A 12 2.82 2.31 2.13
CA THR A 12 4.08 1.89 1.50
C THR A 12 5.10 1.49 2.55
N TYR A 13 6.08 0.66 2.18
CA TYR A 13 7.23 0.43 3.04
C TYR A 13 7.91 1.78 3.37
N PRO A 14 8.34 2.00 4.63
CA PRO A 14 8.86 3.30 5.03
C PRO A 14 10.07 3.71 4.20
N SER A 15 10.15 5.02 3.96
CA SER A 15 11.26 5.65 3.28
C SER A 15 12.01 6.59 4.23
N ILE A 16 13.32 6.70 4.03
CA ILE A 16 14.17 7.56 4.85
C ILE A 16 14.06 8.99 4.33
N SER A 17 13.74 9.92 5.23
CA SER A 17 13.60 11.34 4.96
C SER A 17 14.62 12.15 5.74
N THR A 18 15.34 13.05 5.07
CA THR A 18 16.24 14.01 5.74
C THR A 18 15.54 14.89 6.77
N LYS A 19 14.26 15.21 6.55
CA LYS A 19 13.50 16.14 7.39
C LYS A 19 12.73 15.44 8.52
N TYR A 20 12.24 14.22 8.27
CA TYR A 20 11.31 13.52 9.17
C TYR A 20 11.82 12.15 9.64
N LYS A 21 13.09 11.81 9.35
CA LYS A 21 13.77 10.52 9.54
C LYS A 21 13.11 9.34 8.83
N GLU A 22 11.90 8.97 9.20
CA GLU A 22 11.09 7.93 8.58
C GLU A 22 9.73 8.49 8.15
N THR A 23 9.39 8.31 6.87
CA THR A 23 8.07 8.67 6.36
C THR A 23 7.44 7.52 5.62
N VAL A 24 6.14 7.34 5.86
CA VAL A 24 5.28 6.44 5.11
C VAL A 24 4.36 7.26 4.21
N CYS A 25 4.16 6.79 2.98
CA CYS A 25 3.07 7.26 2.15
C CYS A 25 1.85 6.36 2.40
N THR A 26 0.75 6.98 2.79
CA THR A 26 -0.51 6.26 3.01
C THR A 26 -1.48 6.61 1.90
N ALA A 27 -2.03 5.61 1.23
CA ALA A 27 -3.13 5.79 0.30
C ALA A 27 -4.43 5.38 0.96
N GLY A 28 -5.46 6.19 0.75
CA GLY A 28 -6.78 5.98 1.31
C GLY A 28 -7.88 6.56 0.45
N ILE A 29 -9.13 6.42 0.91
CA ILE A 29 -10.31 6.97 0.28
C ILE A 29 -10.87 8.07 1.19
N LEU A 30 -11.03 9.28 0.65
CA LEU A 30 -11.76 10.34 1.32
C LEU A 30 -13.24 10.00 1.33
N LEU A 31 -13.88 10.14 2.49
CA LEU A 31 -15.29 9.85 2.68
C LEU A 31 -16.08 11.14 2.92
N ASP A 32 -17.37 11.11 2.64
CA ASP A 32 -18.33 12.08 3.17
C ASP A 32 -18.72 11.73 4.63
N ASP A 33 -19.69 12.47 5.18
CA ASP A 33 -20.13 12.27 6.56
C ASP A 33 -20.89 10.94 6.76
N GLU A 34 -21.56 10.46 5.71
CA GLU A 34 -22.31 9.19 5.64
C GLU A 34 -21.42 7.99 5.27
N GLU A 35 -20.12 8.22 5.13
CA GLU A 35 -19.11 7.22 4.76
C GLU A 35 -19.22 6.72 3.31
N HIS A 36 -19.75 7.51 2.38
CA HIS A 36 -19.65 7.21 0.96
C HIS A 36 -18.26 7.58 0.41
N PRO A 37 -17.68 6.75 -0.48
CA PRO A 37 -16.38 7.02 -1.07
C PRO A 37 -16.45 8.17 -2.07
N LEU A 38 -15.59 9.18 -1.88
CA LEU A 38 -15.52 10.35 -2.75
C LEU A 38 -14.36 10.28 -3.75
N GLN A 39 -13.14 10.05 -3.26
CA GLN A 39 -11.95 10.01 -4.10
C GLN A 39 -10.75 9.37 -3.39
N TRP A 40 -9.79 8.92 -4.19
CA TRP A 40 -8.46 8.54 -3.67
C TRP A 40 -7.73 9.74 -3.09
N VAL A 41 -7.05 9.51 -1.97
CA VAL A 41 -6.15 10.48 -1.32
C VAL A 41 -4.83 9.83 -0.95
N ARG A 42 -3.79 10.65 -0.98
CA ARG A 42 -2.43 10.34 -0.58
C ARG A 42 -2.07 11.22 0.59
N ILE A 43 -1.93 10.61 1.75
CA ILE A 43 -1.44 11.30 2.93
C ILE A 43 0.07 11.13 3.00
N TYR A 44 0.79 12.25 2.91
CA TYR A 44 2.24 12.25 3.01
C TYR A 44 2.78 13.61 3.50
N PRO A 45 3.80 13.61 4.38
CA PRO A 45 4.37 12.45 5.06
C PRO A 45 3.54 12.05 6.28
N ILE A 46 3.55 10.75 6.64
CA ILE A 46 3.12 10.30 7.97
C ILE A 46 4.31 9.68 8.68
N ARG A 47 4.59 10.17 9.89
CA ARG A 47 5.60 9.62 10.81
C ARG A 47 4.99 8.49 11.63
N TYR A 48 4.59 7.41 10.96
CA TYR A 48 3.70 6.39 11.55
C TYR A 48 4.22 5.78 12.86
N ARG A 49 5.54 5.59 13.01
CA ARG A 49 6.14 5.07 14.26
C ARG A 49 6.12 6.05 15.42
N TYR A 50 6.00 7.34 15.14
CA TYR A 50 5.93 8.42 16.13
C TYR A 50 4.51 8.75 16.56
N LEU A 51 3.50 8.19 15.90
CA LEU A 51 2.14 8.27 16.39
C LEU A 51 2.03 7.54 17.72
N ASP A 52 1.25 8.14 18.63
CA ASP A 52 0.80 7.49 19.87
C ASP A 52 0.20 6.12 19.55
N PHE A 53 0.33 5.18 20.49
CA PHE A 53 -0.02 3.78 20.23
C PHE A 53 -1.48 3.59 19.79
N ASP A 54 -2.40 4.36 20.38
CA ASP A 54 -3.82 4.42 20.06
C ASP A 54 -4.14 5.09 18.72
N LYS A 55 -3.22 5.91 18.19
CA LYS A 55 -3.30 6.56 16.88
C LYS A 55 -2.71 5.73 15.74
N ARG A 56 -2.04 4.60 16.04
CA ARG A 56 -1.46 3.70 15.03
C ARG A 56 -2.54 2.88 14.33
N TYR A 57 -3.12 3.46 13.29
CA TYR A 57 -4.24 2.88 12.57
C TYR A 57 -3.87 1.61 11.75
N PRO A 58 -4.67 0.54 11.84
CA PRO A 58 -4.49 -0.64 11.00
C PRO A 58 -4.93 -0.35 9.56
N ARG A 59 -4.52 -1.22 8.64
CA ARG A 59 -5.09 -1.25 7.30
C ARG A 59 -6.61 -1.49 7.38
N TRP A 60 -7.37 -0.82 6.53
CA TRP A 60 -8.84 -0.83 6.52
C TRP A 60 -9.49 -0.19 7.75
N ALA A 61 -8.82 0.74 8.42
CA ALA A 61 -9.46 1.62 9.39
C ALA A 61 -10.03 2.87 8.71
N ILE A 62 -11.20 3.33 9.17
CA ILE A 62 -11.66 4.69 8.95
C ILE A 62 -11.06 5.54 10.07
N ILE A 63 -10.30 6.55 9.68
CA ILE A 63 -9.77 7.57 10.59
C ILE A 63 -10.50 8.89 10.35
N SER A 64 -10.56 9.73 11.37
CA SER A 64 -10.91 11.14 11.26
C SER A 64 -9.67 11.97 11.57
N ALA A 65 -9.36 12.95 10.73
CA ALA A 65 -8.24 13.86 10.96
C ALA A 65 -8.48 15.21 10.28
N LYS A 66 -7.89 16.27 10.83
CA LYS A 66 -7.79 17.56 10.16
C LYS A 66 -6.82 17.45 9.00
N ILE A 67 -7.29 17.75 7.79
CA ILE A 67 -6.49 17.64 6.56
C ILE A 67 -6.28 18.99 5.87
N VAL A 68 -5.18 19.09 5.13
CA VAL A 68 -4.87 20.22 4.24
C VAL A 68 -4.20 19.72 2.97
N LYS A 69 -4.46 20.39 1.84
CA LYS A 69 -3.77 20.11 0.59
C LYS A 69 -2.27 20.36 0.73
N ASN A 70 -1.46 19.49 0.13
CA ASN A 70 -0.01 19.63 0.13
C ASN A 70 0.43 20.59 -0.99
N ASP A 71 0.63 21.85 -0.64
CA ASP A 71 1.13 22.93 -1.50
C ASP A 71 2.39 22.60 -2.32
N LYS A 72 3.22 21.69 -1.79
CA LYS A 72 4.49 21.28 -2.43
C LYS A 72 4.33 20.10 -3.37
N ASP A 73 3.13 19.54 -3.55
CA ASP A 73 2.87 18.39 -4.39
C ASP A 73 1.74 18.71 -5.37
N TYR A 74 2.05 18.67 -6.67
CA TYR A 74 1.11 19.06 -7.72
C TYR A 74 -0.06 18.09 -7.87
N ARG A 75 0.06 16.88 -7.32
CA ARG A 75 -0.96 15.83 -7.43
C ARG A 75 -2.19 16.22 -6.63
N ALA A 76 -3.35 16.18 -7.28
CA ALA A 76 -4.61 16.59 -6.66
C ALA A 76 -4.95 15.78 -5.40
N GLU A 77 -4.49 14.53 -5.35
CA GLU A 77 -4.72 13.62 -4.25
C GLU A 77 -3.77 13.85 -3.06
N SER A 78 -2.82 14.79 -3.11
CA SER A 78 -1.80 14.94 -2.07
C SER A 78 -2.26 15.82 -0.91
N PHE A 79 -2.37 15.22 0.28
CA PHE A 79 -2.77 15.88 1.52
C PHE A 79 -1.76 15.64 2.65
N ARG A 80 -1.74 16.57 3.60
CA ARG A 80 -1.12 16.42 4.92
C ARG A 80 -2.22 16.36 5.96
N ILE A 81 -1.95 15.65 7.06
CA ILE A 81 -2.81 15.63 8.23
C ILE A 81 -2.11 16.26 9.42
N ASP A 82 -2.91 16.73 10.36
CA ASP A 82 -2.46 17.04 11.72
C ASP A 82 -2.47 15.74 12.55
N ASP A 83 -1.26 15.24 12.86
CA ASP A 83 -1.05 13.97 13.59
C ASP A 83 -1.79 13.95 14.94
N ASP A 84 -1.91 15.10 15.61
CA ASP A 84 -2.56 15.22 16.92
C ASP A 84 -4.09 15.13 16.84
N SER A 85 -4.65 15.46 15.68
CA SER A 85 -6.10 15.39 15.43
C SER A 85 -6.58 13.99 15.04
N LEU A 86 -5.66 13.03 14.82
CA LEU A 86 -6.00 11.71 14.31
C LEU A 86 -6.80 10.91 15.34
N GLN A 87 -7.94 10.40 14.89
CA GLN A 87 -8.81 9.50 15.66
C GLN A 87 -9.17 8.28 14.82
N ILE A 88 -9.06 7.08 15.38
CA ILE A 88 -9.54 5.85 14.74
C ILE A 88 -11.03 5.71 15.03
N ILE A 89 -11.88 5.80 14.01
CA ILE A 89 -13.34 5.74 14.16
C ILE A 89 -13.80 4.28 14.24
N ARG A 90 -13.43 3.47 13.24
CA ARG A 90 -13.75 2.03 13.21
C ARG A 90 -12.85 1.28 12.23
N LYS A 91 -12.82 -0.04 12.38
CA LYS A 91 -12.10 -0.95 11.47
C LYS A 91 -13.09 -1.71 10.60
N ILE A 92 -12.83 -1.75 9.30
CA ILE A 92 -13.58 -2.54 8.34
C ILE A 92 -13.02 -3.96 8.32
N ASP A 93 -13.84 -4.92 8.70
CA ASP A 93 -13.45 -6.33 8.76
C ASP A 93 -13.55 -7.03 7.39
N THR A 94 -13.46 -8.35 7.40
CA THR A 94 -13.44 -9.20 6.20
C THR A 94 -14.70 -10.07 6.06
N ARG A 95 -15.75 -9.83 6.85
CA ARG A 95 -17.02 -10.56 6.77
C ARG A 95 -17.66 -10.40 5.39
N ASN A 96 -18.58 -11.31 5.07
CA ASN A 96 -19.31 -11.33 3.80
C ASN A 96 -18.39 -11.22 2.56
N ASN A 97 -17.26 -11.95 2.57
CA ASN A 97 -16.29 -11.89 1.47
C ASN A 97 -15.81 -10.46 1.16
N TRP A 98 -15.56 -9.65 2.20
CA TRP A 98 -15.06 -8.27 2.11
C TRP A 98 -16.05 -7.31 1.43
N GLU A 99 -17.35 -7.56 1.56
CA GLU A 99 -18.41 -6.73 0.98
C GLU A 99 -18.24 -5.24 1.26
N GLU A 100 -18.08 -4.87 2.54
CA GLU A 100 -17.93 -3.47 2.93
C GLU A 100 -16.63 -2.85 2.40
N ARG A 101 -15.53 -3.60 2.34
CA ARG A 101 -14.29 -3.08 1.72
C ARG A 101 -14.48 -2.82 0.24
N LYS A 102 -15.22 -3.71 -0.46
CA LYS A 102 -15.53 -3.57 -1.88
C LYS A 102 -16.37 -2.32 -2.15
N SER A 103 -17.37 -2.03 -1.31
CA SER A 103 -18.22 -0.83 -1.49
C SER A 103 -17.43 0.47 -1.37
N PHE A 104 -16.30 0.50 -0.65
CA PHE A 104 -15.44 1.69 -0.60
C PHE A 104 -14.51 1.85 -1.80
N VAL A 105 -13.92 0.77 -2.31
CA VAL A 105 -12.83 0.88 -3.31
C VAL A 105 -13.27 0.63 -4.75
N LEU A 106 -14.24 -0.23 -4.98
CA LEU A 106 -14.66 -0.59 -6.35
C LEU A 106 -15.42 0.53 -7.09
N PRO A 107 -16.17 1.44 -6.43
CA PRO A 107 -16.73 2.61 -7.12
C PRO A 107 -15.66 3.55 -7.69
N LEU A 108 -14.43 3.50 -7.16
CA LEU A 108 -13.29 4.32 -7.57
C LEU A 108 -12.26 3.50 -8.37
N GLN A 109 -12.72 2.41 -9.00
CA GLN A 109 -11.89 1.55 -9.83
C GLN A 109 -11.70 2.15 -11.21
N PHE A 110 -10.45 2.13 -11.65
CA PHE A 110 -10.06 2.39 -13.03
C PHE A 110 -9.95 1.07 -13.80
N ARG A 111 -10.24 1.14 -15.09
CA ARG A 111 -10.06 0.11 -16.09
C ARG A 111 -8.58 -0.18 -16.36
N SER A 112 -7.74 0.86 -16.49
CA SER A 112 -6.33 0.70 -16.88
C SER A 112 -5.41 1.76 -16.27
N ILE A 113 -4.10 1.57 -16.43
CA ILE A 113 -3.10 2.59 -16.03
C ILE A 113 -3.23 3.83 -16.92
N LYS A 114 -3.54 3.63 -18.19
CA LYS A 114 -3.71 4.71 -19.16
C LYS A 114 -4.87 5.64 -18.75
N GLU A 115 -6.00 5.09 -18.34
CA GLU A 115 -7.16 5.88 -17.86
C GLU A 115 -6.78 6.74 -16.64
N ILE A 116 -6.05 6.19 -15.67
CA ILE A 116 -5.54 6.95 -14.51
C ILE A 116 -4.72 8.16 -14.98
N GLN A 117 -3.86 7.98 -15.98
CA GLN A 117 -3.03 9.06 -16.53
C GLN A 117 -3.84 10.11 -17.29
N GLU A 118 -4.82 9.69 -18.08
CA GLU A 118 -5.68 10.57 -18.89
C GLU A 118 -6.59 11.43 -18.00
N GLU A 119 -7.06 10.90 -16.87
CA GLU A 119 -7.79 11.68 -15.85
C GLU A 119 -6.89 12.58 -14.99
N GLY A 120 -5.57 12.60 -15.26
CA GLY A 120 -4.60 13.39 -14.49
C GLY A 120 -4.44 12.90 -13.06
N LYS A 121 -4.80 11.65 -12.77
CA LYS A 121 -4.68 11.03 -11.46
C LYS A 121 -3.31 10.40 -11.26
N SER A 122 -2.94 10.23 -9.99
CA SER A 122 -1.65 9.71 -9.56
C SER A 122 -1.74 8.43 -8.72
N LEU A 123 -2.97 7.99 -8.48
CA LEU A 123 -3.35 6.92 -7.57
C LEU A 123 -4.69 6.35 -8.03
N GLY A 124 -4.83 5.02 -7.98
CA GLY A 124 -6.07 4.35 -8.29
C GLY A 124 -6.02 2.87 -7.96
N ILE A 125 -7.16 2.19 -8.11
CA ILE A 125 -7.24 0.73 -8.07
C ILE A 125 -7.62 0.22 -9.45
N ILE A 126 -6.94 -0.82 -9.91
CA ILE A 126 -7.26 -1.49 -11.19
C ILE A 126 -7.46 -2.98 -10.97
N LYS A 127 -8.26 -3.59 -11.85
CA LYS A 127 -8.35 -5.04 -12.00
C LYS A 127 -7.49 -5.48 -13.18
N PRO A 128 -6.37 -6.20 -12.98
CA PRO A 128 -5.64 -6.77 -14.10
C PRO A 128 -6.55 -7.71 -14.91
N LYS A 129 -6.39 -7.72 -16.22
CA LYS A 129 -7.05 -8.69 -17.11
C LYS A 129 -6.42 -10.08 -16.92
N SER A 130 -5.10 -10.12 -16.81
CA SER A 130 -4.33 -11.33 -16.49
C SER A 130 -3.10 -10.95 -15.69
N VAL A 131 -2.66 -11.85 -14.81
CA VAL A 131 -1.36 -11.75 -14.14
C VAL A 131 -0.51 -12.89 -14.66
N GLU A 132 0.50 -12.57 -15.47
CA GLU A 132 1.30 -13.60 -16.15
C GLU A 132 2.35 -14.20 -15.23
N LYS A 133 2.93 -13.39 -14.32
CA LYS A 133 4.04 -13.86 -13.49
C LYS A 133 4.23 -13.05 -12.22
N TYR A 134 4.50 -13.75 -11.12
CA TYR A 134 5.15 -13.19 -9.94
C TYR A 134 6.65 -13.54 -9.95
N PHE A 135 7.50 -12.61 -9.52
CA PHE A 135 8.91 -12.90 -9.25
C PHE A 135 9.51 -11.85 -8.31
N PHE A 136 10.69 -12.14 -7.77
CA PHE A 136 11.48 -11.19 -7.02
C PHE A 136 12.80 -10.86 -7.74
N LYS A 137 13.38 -9.71 -7.41
CA LYS A 137 14.73 -9.31 -7.81
C LYS A 137 15.54 -8.99 -6.57
N GLN A 138 16.82 -9.34 -6.57
CA GLN A 138 17.74 -8.84 -5.55
C GLN A 138 17.97 -7.34 -5.72
N THR A 139 18.11 -6.64 -4.60
CA THR A 139 18.56 -5.25 -4.53
C THR A 139 19.63 -5.10 -3.46
N THR A 140 20.18 -3.90 -3.32
CA THR A 140 21.24 -3.62 -2.34
C THR A 140 20.74 -3.86 -0.92
N ARG A 141 21.55 -4.57 -0.12
CA ARG A 141 21.29 -4.82 1.32
C ARG A 141 21.38 -3.55 2.15
N GLU A 142 22.32 -2.69 1.79
CA GLU A 142 22.54 -1.43 2.48
C GLU A 142 21.73 -0.29 1.88
N TRP A 143 21.26 0.61 2.74
CA TRP A 143 20.80 1.92 2.29
C TRP A 143 21.95 2.68 1.62
N ASP A 144 21.63 3.62 0.72
CA ASP A 144 22.67 4.49 0.18
C ASP A 144 23.30 5.33 1.29
N GLN A 145 24.55 5.78 1.10
CA GLN A 145 25.32 6.48 2.14
C GLN A 145 24.58 7.71 2.70
N LYS A 146 23.84 8.43 1.85
CA LYS A 146 23.05 9.60 2.27
C LYS A 146 21.94 9.18 3.24
N LYS A 147 21.22 8.10 2.94
CA LYS A 147 20.18 7.53 3.79
C LYS A 147 20.73 6.90 5.07
N GLN A 148 21.86 6.20 4.99
CA GLN A 148 22.53 5.67 6.19
C GLN A 148 22.95 6.80 7.14
N ASN A 149 23.50 7.90 6.62
CA ASN A 149 23.90 9.05 7.44
C ASN A 149 22.70 9.69 8.16
N ILE A 150 21.52 9.70 7.54
CA ILE A 150 20.28 10.20 8.16
C ILE A 150 19.82 9.27 9.29
N LEU A 151 19.90 7.95 9.10
CA LEU A 151 19.56 6.97 10.14
C LEU A 151 20.54 7.02 11.32
N ASN A 152 21.82 7.21 11.05
CA ASN A 152 22.87 7.30 12.06
C ASN A 152 22.88 8.63 12.81
N GLN A 153 22.10 9.62 12.35
CA GLN A 153 21.98 10.90 13.03
C GLN A 153 21.13 10.72 14.31
N LEU A 154 21.84 10.58 15.43
CA LEU A 154 21.23 10.54 16.76
C LEU A 154 20.51 11.86 17.04
N ASP A 155 19.27 11.74 17.46
CA ASP A 155 18.50 12.83 18.02
C ASP A 155 18.22 12.50 19.47
N LEU A 156 18.66 13.37 20.37
CA LEU A 156 18.55 13.13 21.81
C LEU A 156 17.10 12.96 22.28
N PHE A 157 16.13 13.48 21.52
CA PHE A 157 14.73 13.56 21.93
C PHE A 157 13.81 12.59 21.20
N GLU A 158 14.33 11.81 20.25
CA GLU A 158 13.54 10.87 19.46
C GLU A 158 14.13 9.46 19.53
N PRO A 159 13.28 8.41 19.61
CA PRO A 159 13.75 7.03 19.64
C PRO A 159 14.51 6.68 18.36
N ASN A 160 15.59 5.91 18.49
CA ASN A 160 16.35 5.42 17.34
C ASN A 160 15.46 4.46 16.51
N ILE A 161 15.36 4.72 15.21
CA ILE A 161 14.58 3.90 14.28
C ILE A 161 15.52 2.94 13.57
N ASP A 162 15.47 1.67 13.97
CA ASP A 162 16.07 0.62 13.17
C ASP A 162 15.15 0.28 11.97
N LEU A 163 15.41 0.96 10.85
CA LEU A 163 14.72 0.69 9.58
C LEU A 163 15.54 -0.28 8.74
N GLU A 164 15.14 -1.55 8.83
CA GLU A 164 15.68 -2.61 8.00
C GLU A 164 15.40 -2.36 6.51
N LYS A 165 16.43 -2.50 5.67
CA LYS A 165 16.25 -2.56 4.22
C LYS A 165 16.03 -4.00 3.77
N ILE A 166 14.93 -4.24 3.07
CA ILE A 166 14.68 -5.54 2.45
C ILE A 166 15.53 -5.65 1.17
N PRO A 167 16.41 -6.67 1.04
CA PRO A 167 17.31 -6.81 -0.11
C PRO A 167 16.63 -7.44 -1.33
N TYR A 168 15.29 -7.36 -1.38
CA TYR A 168 14.48 -7.92 -2.44
C TYR A 168 13.39 -6.94 -2.87
N GLN A 169 13.11 -6.92 -4.16
CA GLN A 169 11.97 -6.26 -4.76
C GLN A 169 11.01 -7.31 -5.30
N PHE A 170 9.78 -7.30 -4.82
CA PHE A 170 8.71 -8.15 -5.31
C PHE A 170 8.02 -7.51 -6.51
N VAL A 171 7.70 -8.29 -7.55
CA VAL A 171 7.22 -7.77 -8.83
C VAL A 171 6.09 -8.64 -9.36
N TYR A 172 5.04 -8.00 -9.88
CA TYR A 172 4.08 -8.65 -10.78
C TYR A 172 4.30 -8.18 -12.21
N GLN A 173 4.22 -9.13 -13.14
CA GLN A 173 3.95 -8.89 -14.54
C GLN A 173 2.47 -9.19 -14.80
N PHE A 174 1.75 -8.22 -15.36
CA PHE A 174 0.32 -8.31 -15.59
C PHE A 174 -0.08 -7.54 -16.85
N THR A 175 -1.22 -7.89 -17.42
CA THR A 175 -1.87 -7.14 -18.49
C THR A 175 -3.12 -6.45 -17.94
N ASP A 176 -3.30 -5.17 -18.23
CA ASP A 176 -4.51 -4.43 -17.83
C ASP A 176 -5.70 -4.66 -18.78
N GLN A 177 -6.85 -4.02 -18.50
CA GLN A 177 -8.05 -4.20 -19.32
C GLN A 177 -7.94 -3.62 -20.73
N ASP A 178 -6.96 -2.76 -20.99
CA ASP A 178 -6.67 -2.21 -22.33
C ASP A 178 -5.65 -3.06 -23.10
N ASN A 179 -5.32 -4.25 -22.57
CA ASN A 179 -4.33 -5.18 -23.14
C ASN A 179 -2.90 -4.62 -23.12
N ILE A 180 -2.60 -3.68 -22.23
CA ILE A 180 -1.25 -3.14 -22.08
C ILE A 180 -0.49 -3.99 -21.03
N PRO A 181 0.67 -4.56 -21.39
CA PRO A 181 1.50 -5.29 -20.43
C PRO A 181 2.26 -4.33 -19.52
N HIS A 182 2.29 -4.64 -18.23
CA HIS A 182 2.98 -3.90 -17.18
C HIS A 182 3.89 -4.82 -16.36
N LYS A 183 4.94 -4.23 -15.80
CA LYS A 183 5.89 -4.91 -14.92
C LYS A 183 6.22 -4.02 -13.73
N TYR A 184 5.45 -4.16 -12.65
CA TYR A 184 5.49 -3.24 -11.52
C TYR A 184 5.99 -3.90 -10.24
N SER A 185 6.89 -3.18 -9.56
CA SER A 185 7.30 -3.54 -8.21
C SER A 185 6.16 -3.32 -7.21
N ILE A 186 6.12 -4.14 -6.18
CA ILE A 186 5.20 -4.06 -5.05
C ILE A 186 5.91 -3.32 -3.91
N SER A 187 5.42 -2.14 -3.57
CA SER A 187 5.92 -1.28 -2.49
C SER A 187 5.05 -1.33 -1.23
N ASP A 188 4.11 -2.27 -1.17
CA ASP A 188 3.18 -2.51 -0.06
C ASP A 188 3.94 -2.98 1.19
N TRP A 189 3.74 -2.27 2.32
CA TRP A 189 4.34 -2.62 3.60
C TRP A 189 3.95 -4.03 4.06
N GLU A 190 2.72 -4.48 3.81
CA GLU A 190 2.27 -5.81 4.28
C GLU A 190 3.04 -6.95 3.62
N ILE A 191 3.52 -6.76 2.38
CA ILE A 191 4.31 -7.77 1.67
C ILE A 191 5.74 -7.82 2.19
N MET A 192 6.33 -6.66 2.47
CA MET A 192 7.65 -6.60 3.10
C MET A 192 7.61 -7.15 4.53
N GLU A 193 6.55 -6.87 5.28
CA GLU A 193 6.35 -7.40 6.63
C GLU A 193 6.07 -8.91 6.61
N LEU A 194 5.34 -9.43 5.62
CA LEU A 194 5.18 -10.86 5.40
C LEU A 194 6.55 -11.53 5.22
N TYR A 195 7.40 -11.00 4.35
CA TYR A 195 8.76 -11.50 4.15
C TYR A 195 9.55 -11.52 5.47
N ARG A 196 9.57 -10.40 6.21
CA ARG A 196 10.27 -10.30 7.50
C ARG A 196 9.78 -11.34 8.50
N LYS A 197 8.45 -11.49 8.63
CA LYS A 197 7.85 -12.49 9.51
C LYS A 197 8.23 -13.90 9.09
N CYS A 198 8.15 -14.24 7.80
CA CYS A 198 8.53 -15.56 7.32
C CYS A 198 10.01 -15.87 7.57
N ARG A 199 10.91 -14.89 7.37
CA ARG A 199 12.35 -15.03 7.65
C ARG A 199 12.61 -15.21 9.15
N ASN A 200 12.02 -14.36 9.98
CA ASN A 200 12.28 -14.37 11.42
C ASN A 200 11.70 -15.61 12.13
N HIS A 201 10.68 -16.25 11.55
CA HIS A 201 10.13 -17.53 12.02
C HIS A 201 10.69 -18.75 11.26
N SER A 202 11.70 -18.55 10.41
CA SER A 202 12.35 -19.66 9.72
C SER A 202 13.11 -20.53 10.72
N LYS A 203 13.20 -21.82 10.43
CA LYS A 203 14.07 -22.75 11.18
C LYS A 203 15.53 -22.65 10.75
N PHE A 204 15.79 -22.04 9.59
CA PHE A 204 17.12 -21.81 9.04
C PHE A 204 17.68 -20.46 9.51
N SER A 205 18.94 -20.18 9.17
CA SER A 205 19.59 -18.90 9.47
C SER A 205 20.28 -18.31 8.22
N GLY A 206 20.64 -17.03 8.29
CA GLY A 206 21.33 -16.36 7.18
C GLY A 206 20.55 -16.40 5.87
N LEU A 207 21.26 -16.69 4.77
CA LEU A 207 20.68 -16.71 3.42
C LEU A 207 19.62 -17.80 3.24
N GLU A 208 19.71 -18.92 3.96
CA GLU A 208 18.71 -20.00 3.88
C GLU A 208 17.36 -19.56 4.44
N ALA A 209 17.37 -18.79 5.54
CA ALA A 209 16.16 -18.18 6.09
C ALA A 209 15.50 -17.19 5.12
N GLU A 210 16.32 -16.46 4.35
CA GLU A 210 15.81 -15.56 3.30
C GLU A 210 15.17 -16.35 2.15
N GLN A 211 15.78 -17.45 1.70
CA GLN A 211 15.20 -18.31 0.65
C GLN A 211 13.88 -18.94 1.09
N ASP A 212 13.82 -19.48 2.32
CA ASP A 212 12.58 -20.00 2.89
C ASP A 212 11.49 -18.91 2.97
N ALA A 213 11.86 -17.67 3.33
CA ALA A 213 10.93 -16.56 3.34
C ALA A 213 10.43 -16.17 1.94
N LEU A 214 11.31 -16.14 0.94
CA LEU A 214 10.95 -15.84 -0.45
C LEU A 214 9.98 -16.88 -1.01
N GLU A 215 10.21 -18.17 -0.72
CA GLU A 215 9.30 -19.23 -1.14
C GLU A 215 7.93 -19.11 -0.46
N LYS A 216 7.86 -18.79 0.83
CA LYS A 216 6.59 -18.53 1.53
C LYS A 216 5.84 -17.31 0.95
N VAL A 217 6.56 -16.27 0.57
CA VAL A 217 5.97 -15.10 -0.11
C VAL A 217 5.45 -15.49 -1.49
N ARG A 218 6.20 -16.31 -2.25
CA ARG A 218 5.77 -16.85 -3.55
C ARG A 218 4.50 -17.67 -3.42
N GLN A 219 4.44 -18.62 -2.48
CA GLN A 219 3.23 -19.40 -2.19
C GLN A 219 2.02 -18.52 -1.87
N LYS A 220 2.24 -17.39 -1.18
CA LYS A 220 1.15 -16.46 -0.87
C LYS A 220 0.69 -15.66 -2.09
N LEU A 221 1.63 -15.07 -2.83
CA LEU A 221 1.34 -14.12 -3.91
C LEU A 221 1.04 -14.79 -5.24
N GLU A 222 1.55 -15.98 -5.47
CA GLU A 222 1.35 -16.75 -6.68
C GLU A 222 0.31 -17.84 -6.44
N ASP A 223 0.65 -18.88 -5.67
CA ASP A 223 -0.19 -20.07 -5.51
C ASP A 223 -1.55 -19.74 -4.86
N ASN A 224 -1.56 -18.90 -3.83
CA ASN A 224 -2.82 -18.53 -3.17
C ASN A 224 -3.55 -17.43 -3.92
N PHE A 225 -2.93 -16.26 -4.09
CA PHE A 225 -3.64 -15.07 -4.58
C PHE A 225 -4.11 -15.20 -6.02
N LEU A 226 -3.29 -15.73 -6.93
CA LEU A 226 -3.67 -15.80 -8.35
C LEU A 226 -4.74 -16.86 -8.61
N GLN A 227 -4.83 -17.89 -7.77
CA GLN A 227 -5.78 -18.98 -7.96
C GLN A 227 -7.09 -18.78 -7.19
N ASN A 228 -7.03 -18.16 -6.01
CA ASN A 228 -8.13 -18.19 -5.03
C ASN A 228 -8.72 -16.82 -4.68
N LYS A 229 -8.14 -15.72 -5.19
CA LYS A 229 -8.56 -14.35 -4.86
C LYS A 229 -8.96 -13.58 -6.11
N ASP A 230 -9.93 -12.70 -5.94
CA ASP A 230 -10.24 -11.69 -6.94
C ASP A 230 -9.25 -10.54 -6.73
N LEU A 231 -8.11 -10.59 -7.43
CA LEU A 231 -6.96 -9.75 -7.17
C LEU A 231 -7.05 -8.41 -7.91
N TYR A 232 -6.88 -7.32 -7.16
CA TYR A 232 -6.82 -5.95 -7.64
C TYR A 232 -5.52 -5.30 -7.17
N PHE A 233 -5.04 -4.34 -7.97
CA PHE A 233 -3.83 -3.59 -7.67
C PHE A 233 -4.17 -2.14 -7.38
N ILE A 234 -3.82 -1.70 -6.17
CA ILE A 234 -3.76 -0.28 -5.84
C ILE A 234 -2.41 0.22 -6.37
N VAL A 235 -2.45 1.10 -7.35
CA VAL A 235 -1.28 1.61 -8.06
C VAL A 235 -1.08 3.09 -7.77
N GLY A 236 0.17 3.54 -7.78
CA GLY A 236 0.47 4.96 -7.64
C GLY A 236 1.80 5.33 -8.25
N ASN A 237 1.95 6.61 -8.60
CA ASN A 237 3.17 7.14 -9.19
C ASN A 237 4.09 7.82 -8.18
N LEU A 238 5.31 8.12 -8.64
CA LEU A 238 6.26 8.96 -7.93
C LEU A 238 6.08 10.42 -8.35
N LYS A 239 6.17 11.35 -7.39
CA LYS A 239 6.06 12.80 -7.66
C LYS A 239 6.98 13.27 -8.80
N ASN A 240 8.24 12.81 -8.81
CA ASN A 240 9.23 13.21 -9.82
C ASN A 240 9.17 12.37 -11.11
N HIS A 241 8.34 11.32 -11.15
CA HIS A 241 8.17 10.43 -12.31
C HIS A 241 6.67 10.15 -12.51
N LYS A 242 5.94 11.15 -13.00
CA LYS A 242 4.47 11.12 -13.11
C LYS A 242 3.90 9.94 -13.92
N ASN A 243 4.68 9.42 -14.86
CA ASN A 243 4.31 8.29 -15.73
C ASN A 243 4.80 6.94 -15.21
N SER A 244 5.54 6.90 -14.11
CA SER A 244 6.08 5.67 -13.54
C SER A 244 5.22 5.22 -12.38
N PHE A 245 4.35 4.24 -12.64
CA PHE A 245 3.50 3.62 -11.65
C PHE A 245 4.16 2.39 -11.03
N MET A 246 3.71 2.07 -9.82
CA MET A 246 4.05 0.84 -9.11
C MET A 246 2.84 0.36 -8.32
N ILE A 247 2.85 -0.92 -7.94
CA ILE A 247 1.83 -1.45 -7.04
C ILE A 247 2.18 -0.99 -5.63
N ILE A 248 1.30 -0.22 -5.00
CA ILE A 248 1.47 0.28 -3.63
C ILE A 248 0.58 -0.46 -2.63
N GLY A 249 -0.34 -1.29 -3.11
CA GLY A 249 -1.19 -2.13 -2.27
C GLY A 249 -1.86 -3.24 -3.07
N LEU A 250 -2.07 -4.39 -2.44
CA LEU A 250 -2.85 -5.48 -3.01
C LEU A 250 -4.23 -5.56 -2.36
N PHE A 251 -5.30 -5.61 -3.15
CA PHE A 251 -6.66 -5.87 -2.66
C PHE A 251 -7.14 -7.22 -3.21
N TYR A 252 -7.41 -8.17 -2.32
CA TYR A 252 -7.57 -9.58 -2.68
C TYR A 252 -8.78 -10.23 -1.98
N PRO A 253 -10.02 -9.73 -2.18
CA PRO A 253 -11.21 -10.41 -1.69
C PRO A 253 -11.29 -11.87 -2.17
N PRO A 254 -11.95 -12.78 -1.42
CA PRO A 254 -12.19 -14.14 -1.88
C PRO A 254 -12.98 -14.16 -3.20
N LEU A 255 -12.67 -15.10 -4.09
CA LEU A 255 -13.49 -15.38 -5.26
C LEU A 255 -14.87 -15.88 -4.82
N VAL A 256 -15.92 -15.14 -5.13
CA VAL A 256 -17.30 -15.60 -4.93
C VAL A 256 -17.71 -16.35 -6.19
N LYS A 257 -17.78 -17.68 -6.10
CA LYS A 257 -18.43 -18.47 -7.15
C LYS A 257 -19.92 -18.14 -7.09
N ILE A 258 -20.43 -17.41 -8.08
CA ILE A 258 -21.86 -17.23 -8.26
C ILE A 258 -22.41 -18.64 -8.52
N LYS A 259 -23.10 -19.24 -7.54
CA LYS A 259 -23.96 -20.37 -7.82
C LYS A 259 -25.03 -19.81 -8.77
N GLN A 260 -24.96 -20.20 -10.04
CA GLN A 260 -26.10 -20.05 -10.95
C GLN A 260 -27.30 -20.63 -10.20
N MET A 261 -28.25 -19.77 -9.82
CA MET A 261 -29.55 -20.25 -9.41
C MET A 261 -30.14 -20.85 -10.68
N GLU A 262 -30.20 -22.18 -10.74
CA GLU A 262 -31.06 -22.86 -11.69
C GLU A 262 -32.48 -22.38 -11.39
N LEU A 263 -33.00 -21.54 -12.27
CA LEU A 263 -34.42 -21.19 -12.29
C LEU A 263 -35.15 -22.46 -12.72
N PHE A 264 -35.73 -23.16 -11.75
CA PHE A 264 -36.82 -24.12 -11.96
C PHE A 264 -38.15 -23.41 -11.77
#